data_AF-A0A1G8A537-F1
#
_entry.id   AF-A0A1G8A537-F1
#
_cell.length_a   1.000
_cell.length_b   1.000
_cell.length_c   1.000
_cell.angle_alpha   90.00
_cell.angle_beta   90.00
_cell.angle_gamma   90.00
#
_symmetry.space_group_name_H-M   'P 1'
#
loop_
_entity.id
_entity.type
_entity.pdbx_description
1 polymer ?
#
loop_
_entity_poly.entity_id
_entity_poly.type
_entity_poly.pdbx_seq_one_letter_code
_entity_poly.pdbx_strand_id
1 'polypeptide(L)'
;MISYQYDTNALTIEEQKNELDTEFILKVKDVDGIIPSLRKVRAFFDQDKVYTDVIFYPHPNHEYQIIVRQDYYIDFLLALFKNKIIHTLEWS
;
A
#
# COMPACT_ATOMS: atom_id res chain seq x y z
N MET A 1 17.41 3.07 -4.84
CA MET A 1 15.97 3.30 -5.08
C MET A 1 15.25 1.98 -4.99
N ILE A 2 13.99 1.90 -4.55
CA ILE A 2 13.22 0.64 -4.58
C ILE A 2 12.39 0.58 -5.84
N SER A 3 12.40 -0.56 -6.51
CA SER A 3 11.45 -0.93 -7.56
C SER A 3 10.62 -2.13 -7.12
N TYR A 4 9.39 -2.23 -7.61
CA TYR A 4 8.51 -3.37 -7.32
C TYR A 4 7.57 -3.66 -8.49
N GLN A 5 7.05 -4.89 -8.52
CA GLN A 5 6.08 -5.33 -9.53
C GLN A 5 4.84 -5.93 -8.88
N TYR A 6 3.70 -5.82 -9.56
CA TYR A 6 2.41 -6.36 -9.14
C TYR A 6 1.57 -6.71 -10.38
N ASP A 7 0.46 -7.41 -10.19
CA ASP A 7 -0.47 -7.69 -11.29
C ASP A 7 -1.34 -6.46 -11.60
N THR A 8 -1.05 -5.79 -12.73
CA THR A 8 -1.78 -4.61 -13.19
C THR A 8 -3.22 -4.90 -13.61
N ASN A 9 -3.58 -6.17 -13.82
CA ASN A 9 -4.96 -6.59 -14.06
C ASN A 9 -5.76 -6.68 -12.75
N ALA A 10 -5.09 -6.91 -11.62
CA ALA A 10 -5.71 -7.02 -10.31
C ALA A 10 -5.88 -5.65 -9.61
N LEU A 11 -4.92 -4.74 -9.76
CA LEU A 11 -5.00 -3.36 -9.26
C LEU A 11 -4.08 -2.41 -10.03
N THR A 12 -4.20 -1.11 -9.79
CA THR A 12 -3.16 -0.12 -10.15
C THR A 12 -2.70 0.61 -8.89
N ILE A 13 -1.41 0.94 -8.86
CA ILE A 13 -0.76 1.71 -7.78
C ILE A 13 -0.13 2.94 -8.42
N GLU A 14 -0.55 4.11 -7.96
CA GLU A 14 0.08 5.40 -8.28
C GLU A 14 0.78 5.93 -7.03
N GLU A 15 1.99 6.47 -7.19
CA GLU A 15 2.77 7.06 -6.10
C GLU A 15 2.97 8.55 -6.31
N GLN A 16 2.75 9.33 -5.26
CA GLN A 16 3.04 10.76 -5.22
C GLN A 16 3.91 11.05 -4.00
N LYS A 17 5.16 11.44 -4.23
CA LYS A 17 6.11 11.76 -3.17
C LYS A 17 5.98 13.23 -2.78
N ASN A 18 5.75 13.46 -1.50
CA ASN A 18 5.78 14.79 -0.87
C ASN A 18 7.03 14.90 0.03
N GLU A 19 7.25 16.05 0.67
CA GLU A 19 8.46 16.28 1.49
C GLU A 19 8.52 15.42 2.76
N LEU A 20 7.37 15.04 3.32
CA LEU A 20 7.28 14.30 4.59
C LEU A 20 6.69 12.89 4.42
N ASP A 21 5.87 12.69 3.40
CA ASP A 21 5.05 11.50 3.20
C ASP A 21 5.07 11.05 1.73
N THR A 22 4.79 9.77 1.50
CA THR A 22 4.44 9.23 0.18
C THR A 22 2.97 8.84 0.16
N GLU A 23 2.24 9.39 -0.79
CA GLU A 23 0.84 9.07 -1.03
C GLU A 23 0.73 7.97 -2.10
N PHE A 24 -0.06 6.94 -1.80
CA PHE A 24 -0.38 5.85 -2.69
C PHE A 24 -1.87 5.89 -3.04
N ILE A 25 -2.19 5.87 -4.33
CA ILE A 25 -3.56 5.67 -4.81
C ILE A 25 -3.66 4.27 -5.40
N LEU A 26 -4.41 3.41 -4.71
CA LEU A 26 -4.71 2.03 -5.13
C LEU A 26 -6.10 1.98 -5.73
N LYS A 27 -6.21 1.56 -7.00
CA LYS A 27 -7.51 1.26 -7.64
C LYS A 27 -7.62 -0.24 -7.85
N VAL A 28 -8.50 -0.89 -7.11
CA VAL A 28 -8.64 -2.35 -7.10
C VAL A 28 -9.62 -2.80 -8.16
N LYS A 29 -9.21 -3.74 -9.02
CA LYS A 29 -10.00 -4.35 -10.09
C LYS A 29 -10.48 -5.76 -9.70
N ASP A 30 -9.58 -6.56 -9.14
CA ASP A 30 -9.89 -7.86 -8.54
C ASP A 30 -10.21 -7.68 -7.05
N VAL A 31 -11.48 -7.38 -6.77
CA VAL A 31 -11.96 -7.09 -5.42
C VAL A 31 -11.80 -8.29 -4.50
N ASP A 32 -12.12 -9.50 -4.99
CA ASP A 32 -12.10 -10.71 -4.18
C ASP A 32 -10.67 -11.17 -3.87
N GLY A 33 -9.73 -10.98 -4.80
CA GLY A 33 -8.32 -11.32 -4.60
C GLY A 33 -7.54 -10.31 -3.75
N ILE A 34 -7.80 -9.01 -3.92
CA ILE A 34 -6.96 -7.95 -3.33
C ILE A 34 -7.49 -7.43 -2.00
N ILE A 35 -8.81 -7.22 -1.85
CA ILE A 35 -9.36 -6.58 -0.64
C ILE A 35 -9.06 -7.36 0.64
N PRO A 36 -9.16 -8.70 0.69
CA PRO A 36 -8.78 -9.45 1.89
C PRO A 36 -7.32 -9.23 2.29
N SER A 37 -6.42 -9.12 1.32
CA SER A 37 -5.00 -8.84 1.54
C SER A 37 -4.77 -7.41 2.00
N LEU A 38 -5.44 -6.43 1.38
CA LEU A 38 -5.33 -5.02 1.77
C LEU A 38 -5.84 -4.77 3.20
N ARG A 39 -6.90 -5.49 3.61
CA ARG A 39 -7.39 -5.46 5.00
C ARG A 39 -6.35 -5.96 6.00
N LYS A 40 -5.55 -6.98 5.64
CA LYS A 40 -4.46 -7.48 6.50
C LYS A 40 -3.33 -6.46 6.63
N VAL A 41 -2.99 -5.78 5.54
CA VAL A 41 -2.00 -4.69 5.54
C VAL A 41 -2.46 -3.57 6.45
N ARG A 42 -3.71 -3.11 6.30
CA ARG A 42 -4.28 -2.10 7.19
C ARG A 42 -4.26 -2.54 8.66
N ALA A 43 -4.72 -3.75 8.95
CA ALA A 43 -4.74 -4.28 10.31
C ALA A 43 -3.34 -4.36 10.95
N PHE A 44 -2.29 -4.58 10.15
CA PHE A 44 -0.90 -4.57 10.63
C PHE A 44 -0.50 -3.17 11.14
N PHE A 45 -0.84 -2.11 10.42
CA PHE A 45 -0.53 -0.73 10.83
C PHE A 45 -1.48 -0.19 11.91
N ASP A 46 -2.75 -0.62 11.91
CA ASP A 46 -3.72 -0.27 12.96
C ASP A 46 -3.37 -0.88 14.34
N GLN A 47 -2.61 -1.98 14.36
CA GLN A 47 -2.14 -2.64 15.58
C GLN A 47 -0.82 -2.08 16.13
N ASP A 48 -0.12 -1.24 15.34
CA ASP A 48 1.07 -0.55 15.81
C ASP A 48 0.70 0.55 16.82
N LYS A 49 1.58 0.82 17.77
CA LYS A 49 1.31 1.78 18.87
C LYS A 49 1.32 3.23 18.41
N VAL A 50 1.76 3.51 17.19
CA VAL A 50 1.86 4.84 16.60
C VAL A 50 0.84 4.98 15.47
N TYR A 51 -0.29 5.59 15.78
CA TYR A 51 -1.48 5.72 14.94
C TYR A 51 -1.32 6.59 13.67
N THR A 52 -0.13 7.15 13.40
CA THR A 52 0.09 8.16 12.35
C THR A 52 1.00 7.68 11.22
N ASP A 53 1.46 6.42 11.26
CA ASP A 53 2.55 5.98 10.38
C ASP A 53 2.07 5.63 8.97
N VAL A 54 0.86 5.05 8.87
CA VAL A 54 0.18 4.77 7.62
C VAL A 54 -1.32 5.02 7.80
N ILE A 55 -1.88 5.96 7.04
CA ILE A 55 -3.30 6.34 7.14
C ILE A 55 -4.04 5.85 5.91
N PHE A 56 -5.14 5.11 6.11
CA PHE A 56 -5.96 4.54 5.03
C PHE A 56 -7.29 5.29 4.86
N TYR A 57 -7.50 5.89 3.70
CA TYR A 57 -8.75 6.52 3.29
C TYR A 57 -9.41 5.72 2.16
N PRO A 58 -10.46 4.92 2.46
CA PRO A 58 -11.25 4.26 1.43
C PRO A 58 -12.16 5.27 0.73
N HIS A 59 -12.18 5.23 -0.60
CA HIS A 59 -13.05 5.98 -1.48
C HIS A 59 -14.07 5.05 -2.16
N PRO A 60 -15.13 5.59 -2.81
CA PRO A 60 -15.99 4.80 -3.67
C PRO A 60 -15.22 4.07 -4.79
N ASN A 61 -15.85 3.08 -5.43
CA ASN A 61 -15.29 2.33 -6.56
C ASN A 61 -13.98 1.58 -6.27
N HIS A 62 -13.81 1.10 -5.04
CA HIS A 62 -12.62 0.33 -4.61
C HIS A 62 -11.30 1.07 -4.82
N GLU A 63 -11.35 2.40 -4.67
CA GLU A 63 -10.19 3.25 -4.60
C GLU A 63 -9.77 3.45 -3.13
N TYR A 64 -8.46 3.42 -2.89
CA TYR A 64 -7.87 3.57 -1.57
C TYR A 64 -6.71 4.55 -1.66
N GLN A 65 -6.84 5.65 -0.93
CA GLN A 65 -5.77 6.61 -0.74
C GLN A 65 -5.04 6.24 0.56
N ILE A 66 -3.74 6.01 0.48
CA ILE A 66 -2.90 5.65 1.63
C ILE A 66 -1.78 6.67 1.76
N ILE A 67 -1.70 7.32 2.92
CA ILE A 67 -0.63 8.29 3.23
C ILE A 67 0.36 7.58 4.14
N VAL A 68 1.62 7.46 3.69
CA VAL A 68 2.69 6.75 4.39
C VAL A 68 3.76 7.74 4.78
N ARG A 69 4.09 7.84 6.08
CA ARG A 69 5.23 8.66 6.52
C ARG A 69 6.53 8.14 5.90
N GLN A 70 7.44 9.03 5.53
CA GLN A 70 8.67 8.66 4.83
C GLN A 70 9.47 7.54 5.51
N ASP A 71 9.55 7.54 6.84
CA ASP A 71 10.27 6.52 7.63
C ASP A 71 9.66 5.11 7.51
N TYR A 72 8.40 4.99 7.07
CA TYR A 72 7.62 3.75 6.99
C TYR A 72 7.38 3.31 5.55
N TYR A 73 7.93 4.03 4.57
CA TYR A 73 7.80 3.70 3.15
C TYR A 73 8.21 2.26 2.86
N ILE A 74 9.35 1.82 3.40
CA ILE A 74 9.85 0.46 3.19
C ILE A 74 8.96 -0.56 3.91
N ASP A 75 8.57 -0.31 5.15
CA ASP A 75 7.69 -1.18 5.93
C ASP A 75 6.33 -1.37 5.25
N PHE A 76 5.79 -0.31 4.66
CA PHE A 76 4.55 -0.37 3.87
C PHE A 76 4.72 -1.27 2.64
N LEU A 77 5.77 -1.09 1.84
CA LEU A 77 6.02 -1.95 0.68
C LEU A 77 6.26 -3.41 1.08
N LEU A 78 6.97 -3.66 2.18
CA LEU A 78 7.15 -5.01 2.72
C LEU A 78 5.84 -5.63 3.19
N ALA A 79 4.94 -4.84 3.77
CA ALA A 79 3.61 -5.31 4.16
C ALA A 79 2.75 -5.67 2.93
N LEU A 80 2.80 -4.87 1.86
CA LEU A 80 2.17 -5.19 0.58
C LEU A 80 2.73 -6.48 -0.03
N PHE A 81 4.06 -6.63 -0.02
CA PHE A 81 4.75 -7.83 -0.52
C PHE A 81 4.40 -9.08 0.30
N LYS A 82 4.46 -9.01 1.63
CA LYS A 82 4.10 -10.10 2.54
C LYS A 82 2.66 -10.59 2.32
N ASN A 83 1.75 -9.68 1.94
CA ASN A 83 0.36 -9.99 1.64
C ASN A 83 0.09 -10.23 0.15
N LYS A 84 1.14 -10.39 -0.67
CA LYS A 84 1.07 -10.70 -2.11
C LYS A 84 0.27 -9.69 -2.94
N ILE A 85 0.19 -8.44 -2.49
CA ILE A 85 -0.33 -7.33 -3.31
C ILE A 85 0.76 -6.89 -4.29
N ILE A 86 2.00 -6.93 -3.83
CA ILE A 86 3.22 -6.78 -4.62
C ILE A 86 3.89 -8.16 -4.71
N HIS A 87 4.49 -8.46 -5.86
CA HIS A 87 5.12 -9.75 -6.17
C HIS A 87 6.64 -9.73 -6.14
N THR A 88 7.27 -8.58 -6.36
CA THR A 88 8.73 -8.42 -6.29
C THR A 88 9.09 -7.08 -5.65
N LEU A 89 10.24 -7.02 -4.99
CA LEU A 89 10.79 -5.81 -4.39
C LEU A 89 12.32 -5.86 -4.55
N GLU A 90 12.91 -4.85 -5.19
CA GLU A 90 14.33 -4.82 -5.52
C GLU A 90 14.97 -3.48 -5.17
N TRP A 91 16.23 -3.53 -4.73
CA TRP A 91 17.08 -2.35 -4.55
C TRP A 91 17.81 -2.06 -5.87
N SER A 92 17.71 -0.83 -6.35
CA SER A 92 18.46 -0.27 -7.50
C SER A 92 19.49 0.76 -7.06
#